data_AF-A0A2N4TXS5-F1
#
_entry.id   AF-A0A2N4TXS5-F1
#
_cell.length_a   1.000
_cell.length_b   1.000
_cell.length_c   1.000
_cell.angle_alpha   90.00
_cell.angle_beta   90.00
_cell.angle_gamma   90.00
#
_symmetry.space_group_name_H-M   'P 1'
#
loop_
_entity.id
_entity.type
_entity.pdbx_description
1 polymer ?
#
loop_
_entity_poly.entity_id
_entity_poly.type
_entity_poly.pdbx_seq_one_letter_code
_entity_poly.pdbx_strand_id
1 'polypeptide(L)'
;MTMRLDAWLSKSRYLPPFMRDFHAQKDLFKAIHEAVKVNGYETTKNVDWVAGMCYVIDVFLWFMALHGYTLQRTRTNVDAEFRDIQTTVREAADRRSALSTKALIGAFKGEKA
;
A
#
# COMPACT_ATOMS: atom_id res chain seq x y z
N MET A 1 10.38 -25.23 11.94
CA MET A 1 9.93 -25.32 10.53
C MET A 1 9.71 -23.90 10.05
N THR A 2 10.68 -23.36 9.32
CA THR A 2 10.70 -21.97 8.87
C THR A 2 9.47 -21.69 8.02
N MET A 3 8.50 -20.93 8.53
CA MET A 3 7.44 -20.41 7.66
C MET A 3 8.04 -19.33 6.79
N ARG A 4 7.99 -19.49 5.47
CA ARG A 4 8.37 -18.43 4.53
C ARG A 4 7.42 -17.23 4.68
N LEU A 5 7.92 -16.01 4.51
CA LEU A 5 7.17 -14.75 4.75
C LEU A 5 5.86 -14.68 3.94
N ASP A 6 5.87 -15.18 2.70
CA ASP A 6 4.71 -15.33 1.82
C ASP A 6 3.59 -16.15 2.45
N ALA A 7 3.92 -17.25 3.14
CA ALA A 7 2.96 -18.12 3.81
C ALA A 7 2.33 -17.46 5.06
N TRP A 8 3.00 -16.47 5.66
CA TRP A 8 2.42 -15.66 6.74
C TRP A 8 1.53 -14.54 6.19
N LEU A 9 1.98 -13.87 5.11
CA LEU A 9 1.23 -12.83 4.43
C LEU A 9 -0.08 -13.37 3.83
N SER A 10 -0.06 -14.55 3.21
CA SER A 10 -1.26 -15.16 2.61
C SER A 10 -2.36 -15.48 3.61
N LYS A 11 -2.04 -15.55 4.91
CA LYS A 11 -3.00 -15.78 6.00
C LYS A 11 -3.59 -14.47 6.54
N SER A 12 -3.25 -13.32 5.96
CA SER A 12 -3.73 -11.99 6.35
C SER A 12 -3.54 -11.69 7.85
N ARG A 13 -2.52 -12.29 8.48
CA ARG A 13 -2.28 -12.16 9.93
C ARG A 13 -1.88 -10.75 10.36
N TYR A 14 -1.44 -9.92 9.42
CA TYR A 14 -1.17 -8.49 9.59
C TYR A 14 -2.45 -7.65 9.74
N LEU A 15 -3.63 -8.21 9.46
CA LEU A 15 -4.92 -7.55 9.68
C LEU A 15 -5.50 -7.90 11.06
N PRO A 16 -6.29 -6.99 11.66
CA PRO A 16 -7.14 -7.30 12.81
C PRO A 16 -8.02 -8.53 12.54
N PRO A 17 -8.33 -9.36 13.55
CA PRO A 17 -9.11 -10.58 13.37
C PRO A 17 -10.42 -10.39 12.59
N PHE A 18 -11.15 -9.31 12.86
CA PHE A 18 -12.41 -9.01 12.18
C PHE A 18 -12.26 -8.68 10.68
N MET A 19 -11.07 -8.31 10.22
CA MET A 19 -10.78 -7.99 8.81
C MET A 19 -10.14 -9.15 8.04
N ARG A 20 -9.92 -10.31 8.66
CA ARG A 20 -9.25 -11.43 7.97
C ARG A 20 -10.17 -12.15 7.00
N ASP A 21 -11.48 -12.03 7.20
CA ASP A 21 -12.49 -12.54 6.28
C ASP A 21 -12.84 -11.50 5.21
N PHE A 22 -12.98 -11.96 3.97
CA PHE A 22 -13.26 -11.10 2.82
C PHE A 22 -14.65 -10.45 2.91
N HIS A 23 -15.65 -11.16 3.46
CA HIS A 23 -16.98 -10.59 3.63
C HIS A 23 -16.95 -9.44 4.65
N ALA A 24 -16.25 -9.61 5.76
CA ALA A 24 -16.09 -8.56 6.75
C ALA A 24 -15.30 -7.33 6.24
N GLN A 25 -14.32 -7.53 5.35
CA GLN A 25 -13.66 -6.41 4.66
C GLN A 25 -14.65 -5.60 3.82
N LYS A 26 -15.51 -6.28 3.04
CA LYS A 26 -16.53 -5.61 2.21
C LYS A 26 -17.47 -4.76 3.06
N ASP A 27 -17.92 -5.30 4.19
CA ASP A 27 -18.85 -4.57 5.06
C ASP A 27 -18.17 -3.39 5.78
N LEU A 28 -16.89 -3.52 6.15
CA LEU A 28 -16.10 -2.38 6.63
C LEU A 28 -16.00 -1.27 5.58
N PHE A 29 -15.68 -1.59 4.33
CA PHE A 29 -15.55 -0.57 3.28
C PHE A 29 -16.89 0.10 2.94
N LYS A 30 -18.00 -0.63 3.00
CA LYS A 30 -19.34 -0.02 2.91
C LYS A 30 -19.60 0.93 4.07
N ALA A 31 -19.31 0.51 5.30
CA ALA A 31 -19.49 1.36 6.48
C ALA A 31 -18.66 2.64 6.38
N ILE A 32 -17.42 2.56 5.88
CA ILE A 32 -16.58 3.73 5.60
C ILE A 32 -17.26 4.65 4.57
N HIS A 33 -17.74 4.09 3.46
CA HIS A 33 -18.41 4.84 2.39
C HIS A 33 -19.66 5.58 2.90
N GLU A 34 -20.47 4.90 3.71
CA GLU A 34 -21.69 5.44 4.33
C GLU A 34 -21.38 6.52 5.38
N ALA A 35 -20.40 6.27 6.26
CA ALA A 35 -20.07 7.16 7.36
C ALA A 35 -19.33 8.44 6.93
N VAL A 36 -18.39 8.31 5.98
CA VAL A 36 -17.53 9.43 5.54
C VAL A 36 -18.20 10.24 4.40
N LYS A 37 -19.36 9.79 3.88
CA LYS A 37 -20.08 10.40 2.74
C LYS A 37 -19.15 10.72 1.58
N VAL A 38 -18.41 9.71 1.13
CA VAL A 38 -17.30 9.89 0.18
C VAL A 38 -17.72 10.34 -1.23
N ASN A 39 -19.02 10.43 -1.52
CA ASN A 39 -19.59 10.90 -2.80
C ASN A 39 -19.20 12.35 -3.20
N GLY A 40 -18.47 13.08 -2.34
CA GLY A 40 -17.86 14.38 -2.64
C GLY A 40 -16.33 14.38 -2.78
N TYR A 41 -15.65 13.26 -2.54
CA TYR A 41 -14.19 13.16 -2.64
C TYR A 41 -13.79 12.80 -4.07
N GLU A 42 -12.98 13.65 -4.69
CA GLU A 42 -12.46 13.44 -6.06
C GLU A 42 -11.72 12.10 -6.19
N THR A 43 -11.14 11.61 -5.09
CA THR A 43 -10.44 10.32 -4.97
C THR A 43 -11.32 9.08 -5.16
N THR A 44 -12.65 9.23 -5.28
CA THR A 44 -13.59 8.10 -5.44
C THR A 44 -14.25 8.01 -6.81
N LYS A 45 -14.13 9.04 -7.66
CA LYS A 45 -14.78 9.09 -8.97
C LYS A 45 -14.00 8.36 -10.07
N ASN A 46 -12.67 8.39 -10.00
CA ASN A 46 -11.75 7.66 -10.85
C ASN A 46 -10.56 7.24 -9.99
N VAL A 47 -10.51 5.97 -9.57
CA VAL A 47 -9.42 5.49 -8.71
C VAL A 47 -8.19 5.26 -9.56
N ASP A 48 -7.47 6.34 -9.86
CA ASP A 48 -6.09 6.24 -10.30
C ASP A 48 -5.17 5.91 -9.11
N TRP A 49 -3.89 5.66 -9.38
CA TRP A 49 -2.92 5.31 -8.35
C TRP A 49 -2.82 6.37 -7.24
N VAL A 50 -2.93 7.66 -7.60
CA VAL A 50 -2.82 8.77 -6.64
C VAL A 50 -4.07 8.82 -5.76
N ALA A 51 -5.25 8.76 -6.37
CA ALA A 51 -6.54 8.69 -5.69
C ALA A 51 -6.61 7.51 -4.72
N GLY A 52 -6.09 6.33 -5.13
CA GLY A 52 -5.99 5.16 -4.27
C GLY A 52 -5.08 5.36 -3.05
N MET A 53 -3.92 5.99 -3.22
CA MET A 53 -3.03 6.29 -2.09
C MET A 53 -3.63 7.30 -1.11
N CYS A 54 -4.23 8.39 -1.62
CA CYS A 54 -4.93 9.37 -0.79
C CYS A 54 -6.09 8.73 -0.01
N TYR A 55 -6.87 7.86 -0.65
CA TYR A 55 -7.94 7.13 0.04
C TYR A 55 -7.41 6.30 1.23
N VAL A 56 -6.29 5.59 1.06
CA VAL A 56 -5.72 4.77 2.14
C VAL A 56 -5.33 5.63 3.35
N ILE A 57 -4.63 6.74 3.13
CA ILE A 57 -4.14 7.60 4.22
C ILE A 57 -5.27 8.43 4.83
N ASP A 58 -6.03 9.15 4.00
CA ASP A 58 -6.94 10.20 4.47
C ASP A 58 -8.30 9.65 4.90
N VAL A 59 -8.72 8.51 4.34
CA VAL A 59 -10.04 7.93 4.62
C VAL A 59 -9.91 6.66 5.44
N PHE A 60 -9.20 5.65 4.93
CA PHE A 60 -9.15 4.35 5.61
C PHE A 60 -8.41 4.43 6.94
N LEU A 61 -7.16 4.93 6.96
CA LEU A 61 -6.39 5.00 8.22
C LEU A 61 -7.02 5.97 9.21
N TRP A 62 -7.59 7.09 8.75
CA TRP A 62 -8.33 8.01 9.61
C TRP A 62 -9.56 7.34 10.24
N PHE A 63 -10.38 6.65 9.45
CA PHE A 63 -11.54 5.93 9.96
C PHE A 63 -11.15 4.85 10.97
N MET A 64 -10.07 4.13 10.69
CA MET A 64 -9.52 3.16 11.64
C MET A 64 -9.05 3.83 12.94
N ALA A 65 -8.41 5.00 12.84
CA ALA A 65 -7.99 5.78 14.00
C ALA A 65 -9.17 6.26 14.85
N LEU A 66 -10.29 6.66 14.24
CA LEU A 66 -11.52 6.96 14.97
C LEU A 66 -12.00 5.80 15.85
N HIS A 67 -11.74 4.56 15.43
CA HIS A 67 -12.13 3.35 16.14
C HIS A 67 -11.00 2.79 17.04
N GLY A 68 -9.99 3.61 17.34
CA GLY A 68 -8.90 3.26 18.25
C GLY A 68 -7.80 2.39 17.63
N TYR A 69 -7.77 2.22 16.30
CA TYR A 69 -6.70 1.49 15.63
C TYR A 69 -5.54 2.42 15.25
N THR A 70 -4.32 1.90 15.27
CA THR A 70 -3.14 2.60 14.74
C THR A 70 -2.32 1.67 13.87
N LEU A 71 -1.59 2.23 12.90
CA LEU A 71 -0.62 1.46 12.14
C LEU A 71 0.59 1.16 13.05
N GLN A 72 0.86 -0.12 13.25
CA GLN A 72 1.93 -0.59 14.14
C GLN A 72 2.82 -1.57 13.40
N ARG A 73 4.14 -1.51 13.64
CA ARG A 73 5.06 -2.54 13.16
C ARG A 73 4.73 -3.86 13.87
N THR A 74 4.59 -4.93 13.10
CA THR A 74 4.33 -6.26 13.67
C THR A 74 5.43 -6.65 14.65
N ARG A 75 5.02 -7.24 15.79
CA ARG A 75 5.90 -7.87 16.78
C ARG A 75 5.93 -9.39 16.65
N THR A 76 5.21 -9.93 15.67
CA THR A 76 5.17 -11.39 15.46
C THR A 76 6.57 -11.87 15.09
N ASN A 77 7.09 -12.77 15.91
CA ASN A 77 8.30 -13.50 15.59
C ASN A 77 7.94 -14.61 14.59
N VAL A 78 7.86 -14.24 13.32
CA VAL A 78 7.92 -15.22 12.24
C VAL A 78 9.39 -15.54 12.01
N ASP A 79 9.72 -16.81 11.83
CA ASP A 79 11.05 -17.27 11.42
C ASP A 79 11.43 -16.82 9.99
N ALA A 80 10.86 -15.71 9.52
CA ALA A 80 11.07 -15.13 8.20
C ALA A 80 11.59 -13.70 8.34
N GLU A 81 12.60 -13.38 7.54
CA GLU A 81 13.15 -12.03 7.45
C GLU A 81 12.15 -11.10 6.73
N PHE A 82 11.64 -10.09 7.44
CA PHE A 82 10.88 -9.01 6.82
C PHE A 82 11.80 -8.14 5.96
N ARG A 83 11.30 -7.68 4.81
CA ARG A 83 12.04 -6.73 3.97
C ARG A 83 12.20 -5.39 4.70
N ASP A 84 13.39 -4.81 4.62
CA ASP A 84 13.63 -3.44 5.08
C ASP A 84 12.97 -2.43 4.13
N ILE A 85 12.11 -1.59 4.69
CA ILE A 85 11.32 -0.64 3.89
C ILE A 85 12.19 0.47 3.31
N GLN A 86 13.22 0.92 4.04
CA GLN A 86 14.11 1.99 3.58
C GLN A 86 14.95 1.54 2.40
N THR A 87 15.49 0.32 2.48
CA THR A 87 16.22 -0.33 1.39
C THR A 87 15.32 -0.47 0.17
N THR A 88 14.09 -0.97 0.34
CA THR A 88 13.13 -1.12 -0.76
C THR A 88 12.82 0.22 -1.45
N VAL A 89 12.60 1.28 -0.66
CA VAL A 89 12.33 2.63 -1.17
C VAL A 89 13.53 3.20 -1.93
N ARG A 90 14.74 3.07 -1.37
CA ARG A 90 15.99 3.53 -1.98
C ARG A 90 16.24 2.83 -3.31
N GLU A 91 16.19 1.50 -3.34
CA GLU A 91 16.39 0.74 -4.57
C GLU A 91 15.38 1.11 -5.67
N ALA A 92 14.13 1.39 -5.29
CA ALA A 92 13.13 1.86 -6.24
C ALA A 92 13.45 3.25 -6.79
N ALA A 93 13.97 4.15 -5.95
CA ALA A 93 14.44 5.47 -6.38
C ALA A 93 15.64 5.36 -7.34
N ASP A 94 16.61 4.53 -7.00
CA ASP A 94 17.80 4.31 -7.83
C ASP A 94 17.44 3.72 -9.20
N ARG A 95 16.54 2.73 -9.25
CA ARG A 95 16.02 2.17 -10.51
C ARG A 95 15.36 3.23 -11.39
N ARG A 96 14.53 4.11 -10.83
CA ARG A 96 13.90 5.21 -11.58
C ARG A 96 14.93 6.19 -12.13
N SER A 97 15.91 6.57 -11.31
CA SER A 97 17.00 7.47 -11.71
C SER A 97 17.82 6.90 -12.88
N ALA A 98 18.17 5.62 -12.80
CA ALA A 98 18.91 4.91 -13.85
C ALA A 98 18.12 4.83 -15.17
N LEU A 99 16.81 4.56 -15.11
CA LEU A 99 15.94 4.53 -16.29
C LEU A 99 15.83 5.92 -16.95
N SER A 100 15.62 6.98 -16.16
CA SER A 100 15.59 8.35 -16.66
C SER A 100 16.90 8.75 -17.34
N THR A 101 18.04 8.39 -16.74
CA THR A 101 19.38 8.65 -17.29
C THR A 101 19.57 7.92 -18.62
N LYS A 102 19.18 6.65 -18.69
CA LYS A 102 19.25 5.85 -19.92
C LYS A 102 18.36 6.41 -21.03
N ALA A 103 17.16 6.88 -20.70
CA ALA A 103 16.24 7.50 -21.64
C ALA A 103 16.80 8.82 -22.21
N LEU A 104 17.38 9.67 -21.35
CA LEU A 104 18.05 10.91 -21.77
C LEU A 104 19.21 10.62 -22.71
N ILE A 105 20.11 9.70 -22.35
CA ILE A 105 21.25 9.32 -23.21
C ILE A 105 20.78 8.76 -24.56
N GLY A 106 19.69 7.99 -24.58
CA GLY A 106 19.08 7.48 -25.80
C GLY A 106 18.54 8.60 -26.70
N ALA A 107 17.85 9.59 -26.13
CA ALA A 107 17.33 10.75 -26.86
C ALA A 107 18.45 11.56 -27.52
N PHE A 108 19.54 11.85 -26.79
CA PHE A 108 20.70 12.57 -27.35
C PHE A 108 21.47 11.81 -28.43
N LYS A 109 21.37 10.47 -28.46
CA LYS A 109 21.99 9.64 -29.51
C LYS A 109 21.11 9.50 -30.76
N GLY A 110 19.78 9.60 -30.62
CA GLY A 110 18.83 9.54 -31.75
C GLY A 110 18.76 10.83 -32.56
N GLU A 111 19.18 11.97 -32.00
CA GLU A 111 19.14 13.29 -32.64
C GLU A 111 20.32 13.56 -33.59
N LYS A 112 21.28 12.63 -33.70
CA LYS A 112 22.45 12.71 -34.59
C LYS A 112 22.36 11.81 -35.83
N ALA A 113 21.16 11.41 -36.25
CA ALA A 113 20.93 10.65 -37.48
C ALA A 113 20.30 11.53 -38.56
#